data_AF-A0A063Y3H6-F1
#
_entry.id   AF-A0A063Y3H6-F1
#
_cell.length_a   1.000
_cell.length_b   1.000
_cell.length_c   1.000
_cell.angle_alpha   90.00
_cell.angle_beta   90.00
_cell.angle_gamma   90.00
#
_symmetry.space_group_name_H-M   'P 1'
#
loop_
_entity.id
_entity.type
_entity.pdbx_description
1 polymer ?
#
loop_
_entity_poly.entity_id
_entity_poly.type
_entity_poly.pdbx_seq_one_letter_code
_entity_poly.pdbx_strand_id
1 'polypeptide(L)'
;MNMPPQITTDQECITQADIDKGADFVDMPSGCNLTQIDIRRDSMDYGMSCDMQGMRATFQGQMTFNGNRMQGSMASEVDTPVGKMIMQMETEAQRIGDC
;
A
#
# COMPACT_ATOMS: atom_id res chain seq x y z
N MET A 1 16.47 2.99 18.12
CA MET A 1 15.27 3.66 18.64
C MET A 1 14.09 2.78 18.30
N ASN A 2 13.31 2.35 19.29
CA ASN A 2 12.12 1.53 19.07
C ASN A 2 10.92 2.48 18.99
N MET A 3 10.54 2.88 17.78
CA MET A 3 9.31 3.66 17.59
C MET A 3 8.11 2.73 17.85
N PRO A 4 7.17 3.10 18.73
CA PRO A 4 6.00 2.27 18.98
C PRO A 4 5.12 2.21 17.72
N PRO A 5 4.45 1.07 17.46
CA PRO A 5 3.54 0.95 16.33
C PRO A 5 2.47 2.04 16.41
N GLN A 6 2.26 2.73 15.30
CA GLN A 6 1.18 3.71 15.16
C GLN A 6 -0.01 2.99 14.53
N ILE A 7 -1.19 3.14 15.12
CA ILE A 7 -2.43 2.57 14.58
C ILE A 7 -3.30 3.74 14.14
N THR A 8 -3.74 3.71 12.89
CA THR A 8 -4.69 4.66 12.32
C THR A 8 -5.92 3.90 11.85
N THR A 9 -7.10 4.48 12.06
CA THR A 9 -8.37 3.90 11.61
C THR A 9 -9.10 4.94 10.81
N ASP A 10 -9.34 4.64 9.54
CA ASP A 10 -10.01 5.50 8.57
C ASP A 10 -11.24 4.79 7.99
N GLN A 11 -12.20 5.58 7.52
CA GLN A 11 -13.40 5.09 6.85
C GLN A 11 -13.59 5.85 5.55
N GLU A 12 -13.56 5.13 4.43
CA GLU A 12 -13.68 5.71 3.09
C GLU A 12 -14.82 5.05 2.30
N CYS A 13 -15.44 5.84 1.41
CA CYS A 13 -16.41 5.36 0.44
C CYS A 13 -15.67 4.92 -0.82
N ILE A 14 -15.46 3.61 -0.98
CA ILE A 14 -14.82 3.01 -2.15
C ILE A 14 -15.88 2.25 -2.94
N THR A 15 -16.15 2.69 -4.17
CA THR A 15 -17.15 2.05 -5.04
C THR A 15 -16.53 0.92 -5.88
N GLN A 16 -17.37 0.03 -6.44
CA GLN A 16 -16.88 -1.00 -7.36
C GLN A 16 -16.21 -0.37 -8.60
N ALA A 17 -16.73 0.76 -9.08
CA ALA A 17 -16.12 1.49 -10.19
C ALA A 17 -14.73 2.04 -9.84
N ASP A 18 -14.42 2.29 -8.56
CA ASP A 18 -13.09 2.69 -8.12
C ASP A 18 -12.14 1.50 -8.08
N ILE A 19 -12.61 0.32 -7.65
CA ILE A 19 -11.82 -0.92 -7.69
C ILE A 19 -11.56 -1.37 -9.14
N ASP A 20 -12.56 -1.24 -10.01
CA ASP A 20 -12.48 -1.65 -11.42
C ASP A 20 -11.51 -0.79 -12.23
N LYS A 21 -11.16 0.41 -11.76
CA LYS A 21 -10.05 1.22 -12.30
C LYS A 21 -8.68 0.56 -12.05
N GLY A 22 -8.60 -0.45 -11.19
CA GLY A 22 -7.39 -1.25 -10.98
C GLY A 22 -6.22 -0.40 -10.51
N ALA A 23 -5.11 -0.43 -11.24
CA ALA A 23 -3.92 0.37 -10.94
C ALA A 23 -4.18 1.88 -10.96
N ASP A 24 -5.22 2.36 -11.67
CA ASP A 24 -5.59 3.79 -11.68
C ASP A 24 -6.32 4.23 -10.40
N PHE A 25 -6.73 3.29 -9.53
CA PHE A 25 -7.16 3.61 -8.17
C PHE A 25 -5.99 3.95 -7.25
N VAL A 26 -4.83 3.34 -7.52
CA VAL A 26 -3.60 3.70 -6.83
C VAL A 26 -3.17 5.04 -7.42
N ASP A 27 -3.75 6.12 -6.89
CA ASP A 27 -3.44 7.50 -7.27
C ASP A 27 -1.97 7.74 -6.93
N MET A 28 -1.12 7.40 -7.89
CA MET A 28 0.28 7.15 -7.64
C MET A 28 0.94 8.51 -7.45
N PRO A 29 1.55 8.78 -6.28
CA PRO A 29 2.09 10.11 -6.02
C PRO A 29 3.08 10.50 -7.10
N SER A 30 3.02 11.74 -7.57
CA SER A 30 3.99 12.27 -8.53
C SER A 30 5.41 12.07 -7.99
N GLY A 31 6.22 11.26 -8.68
CA GLY A 31 7.57 10.86 -8.23
C GLY A 31 7.71 9.38 -7.87
N CYS A 32 6.62 8.61 -7.89
CA CYS A 32 6.64 7.16 -7.77
C CYS A 32 6.49 6.49 -9.14
N ASN A 33 7.17 5.36 -9.32
CA ASN A 33 7.06 4.48 -10.49
C ASN A 33 6.64 3.08 -10.03
N LEU A 34 5.65 2.50 -10.71
CA LEU A 34 5.23 1.13 -10.47
C LEU A 34 6.33 0.18 -10.98
N THR A 35 6.85 -0.68 -10.12
CA THR A 35 7.87 -1.68 -10.48
C THR A 35 7.27 -3.05 -10.72
N GLN A 36 6.17 -3.37 -10.02
CA GLN A 36 5.46 -4.64 -10.16
C GLN A 36 3.99 -4.47 -9.82
N ILE A 37 3.14 -5.20 -10.53
CA ILE A 37 1.74 -5.37 -10.18
C ILE A 37 1.27 -6.75 -10.65
N ASP A 38 0.71 -7.53 -9.73
CA ASP A 38 0.07 -8.82 -9.97
C ASP A 38 -1.29 -8.79 -9.27
N ILE A 39 -2.35 -8.62 -10.06
CA ILE A 39 -3.72 -8.60 -9.55
C ILE A 39 -4.33 -9.98 -9.81
N ARG A 40 -4.79 -10.60 -8.75
CA ARG A 40 -5.51 -11.87 -8.74
C ARG A 40 -6.91 -11.67 -8.22
N ARG A 41 -7.72 -12.73 -8.25
CA ARG A 41 -9.12 -12.68 -7.85
C ARG A 41 -9.30 -12.38 -6.36
N ASP A 42 -8.35 -12.84 -5.56
CA ASP A 42 -8.36 -12.85 -4.09
C ASP A 42 -7.10 -12.22 -3.49
N SER A 43 -6.14 -11.82 -4.31
CA SER A 43 -4.93 -11.14 -3.83
C SER A 43 -4.43 -10.10 -4.83
N MET A 44 -3.63 -9.16 -4.34
CA MET A 44 -2.92 -8.19 -5.15
C MET A 44 -1.53 -7.97 -4.58
N ASP A 45 -0.50 -8.23 -5.38
CA ASP A 45 0.88 -7.90 -5.05
C ASP A 45 1.29 -6.67 -5.86
N TYR A 46 1.87 -5.68 -5.21
CA TYR A 46 2.33 -4.46 -5.86
C TYR A 46 3.71 -4.03 -5.36
N GLY A 47 4.48 -3.46 -6.27
CA GLY A 47 5.80 -2.92 -6.02
C GLY A 47 5.89 -1.52 -6.60
N MET A 48 6.43 -0.58 -5.84
CA MET A 48 6.64 0.80 -6.27
C MET A 48 8.03 1.28 -5.89
N SER A 49 8.62 2.16 -6.70
CA SER A 49 9.84 2.88 -6.37
C SER A 49 9.61 4.36 -6.51
N CYS A 50 9.82 5.10 -5.42
CA CYS A 50 9.66 6.54 -5.36
C CYS A 50 11.01 7.23 -5.18
N ASP A 51 11.18 8.35 -5.88
CA ASP A 51 12.27 9.28 -5.61
C ASP A 51 11.76 10.41 -4.70
N MET A 52 12.20 10.39 -3.45
CA MET A 52 11.82 11.38 -2.45
C MET A 52 12.99 12.34 -2.23
N GLN A 53 13.10 13.37 -3.08
CA GLN A 53 14.14 14.39 -2.99
C GLN A 53 15.57 13.79 -3.00
N GLY A 54 15.81 12.82 -3.88
CA GLY A 54 17.11 12.13 -4.00
C GLY A 54 17.30 10.95 -3.05
N MET A 55 16.33 10.66 -2.17
CA MET A 55 16.26 9.40 -1.43
C MET A 55 15.42 8.40 -2.19
N ARG A 56 16.00 7.23 -2.49
CA ARG A 56 15.25 6.15 -3.13
C ARG A 56 14.45 5.40 -2.08
N ALA A 57 13.14 5.36 -2.27
CA ALA A 57 12.23 4.56 -1.47
C ALA A 57 11.67 3.44 -2.36
N THR A 58 11.70 2.20 -1.85
CA THR A 58 11.09 1.04 -2.48
C THR A 58 9.98 0.55 -1.59
N PHE A 59 8.83 0.25 -2.18
CA PHE A 59 7.65 -0.21 -1.49
C PHE A 59 7.23 -1.54 -2.10
N GLN A 60 6.90 -2.49 -1.25
CA GLN A 60 6.38 -3.80 -1.64
C GLN A 60 5.19 -4.09 -0.75
N GLY A 61 4.02 -4.27 -1.36
CA GLY A 61 2.80 -4.56 -0.66
C GLY A 61 2.11 -5.79 -1.20
N GLN A 62 1.43 -6.50 -0.31
CA GLN A 62 0.54 -7.58 -0.62
C GLN A 62 -0.81 -7.29 0.04
N MET A 63 -1.89 -7.47 -0.71
CA MET A 63 -3.25 -7.39 -0.22
C MET A 63 -3.96 -8.70 -0.50
N THR A 64 -4.77 -9.16 0.44
CA THR A 64 -5.62 -10.34 0.32
C THR A 64 -7.06 -9.93 0.58
N PHE A 65 -7.96 -10.35 -0.31
CA PHE A 65 -9.38 -10.03 -0.28
C PHE A 65 -10.17 -11.29 0.08
N ASN A 66 -10.87 -11.22 1.22
CA ASN A 66 -11.68 -12.30 1.77
C ASN A 66 -13.13 -11.83 1.90
N GLY A 67 -13.85 -11.79 0.78
CA GLY A 67 -15.24 -11.35 0.70
C GLY A 67 -15.39 -9.89 1.15
N ASN A 68 -15.84 -9.68 2.39
CA ASN A 68 -16.03 -8.35 2.96
C ASN A 68 -14.83 -7.84 3.76
N ARG A 69 -13.75 -8.62 3.87
CA ARG A 69 -12.52 -8.22 4.59
C ARG A 69 -11.35 -8.13 3.64
N MET A 70 -10.43 -7.23 3.95
CA MET A 70 -9.17 -7.05 3.26
C MET A 70 -8.06 -7.01 4.30
N GLN A 71 -6.97 -7.71 4.02
CA GLN A 71 -5.76 -7.69 4.83
C GLN A 71 -4.60 -7.29 3.93
N GLY A 72 -3.81 -6.33 4.36
CA GLY A 72 -2.66 -5.82 3.65
C GLY A 72 -1.41 -5.92 4.51
N SER A 73 -0.28 -6.24 3.89
CA SER A 73 1.03 -6.02 4.46
C SER A 73 1.86 -5.21 3.48
N MET A 74 2.65 -4.27 3.98
CA MET A 74 3.47 -3.39 3.18
C MET A 74 4.83 -3.24 3.85
N ALA A 75 5.88 -3.57 3.13
CA ALA A 75 7.25 -3.26 3.48
C ALA A 75 7.74 -2.08 2.66
N SER A 76 8.48 -1.18 3.29
CA SER A 76 9.18 -0.11 2.59
C SER A 76 10.63 -0.06 3.01
N GLU A 77 11.49 0.14 2.02
CA GLU A 77 12.93 0.33 2.19
C GLU A 77 13.29 1.74 1.73
N VAL A 78 13.82 2.54 2.64
CA VAL A 78 14.25 3.91 2.36
C VAL A 78 15.76 3.99 2.54
N ASP A 79 16.46 4.37 1.48
CA ASP A 79 17.90 4.65 1.54
C ASP A 79 18.11 6.04 2.15
N THR A 80 18.53 6.09 3.42
CA THR A 80 18.84 7.34 4.13
C THR A 80 20.37 7.53 4.24
N PRO A 81 20.87 8.76 4.47
CA PRO A 81 22.30 9.00 4.67
C PRO A 81 22.93 8.22 5.83
N VAL A 82 22.12 7.75 6.78
CA VAL A 82 22.54 6.97 7.95
C VAL A 82 22.42 5.45 7.75
N GLY A 83 21.87 5.01 6.61
CA GLY A 83 21.68 3.60 6.27
C GLY A 83 20.28 3.29 5.71
N LYS A 84 20.05 2.02 5.37
CA LYS A 84 18.74 1.53 4.94
C LYS A 84 17.78 1.46 6.13
N MET A 85 16.64 2.13 6.01
CA MET A 85 15.53 2.04 6.95
C MET A 85 14.46 1.13 6.37
N ILE A 86 14.06 0.10 7.11
CA ILE A 86 12.98 -0.80 6.73
C ILE A 86 11.77 -0.50 7.62
N MET A 87 10.62 -0.20 7.01
CA MET A 87 9.36 -0.04 7.71
C MET A 87 8.39 -1.12 7.25
N GLN A 88 7.67 -1.70 8.21
CA GLN A 88 6.62 -2.68 7.95
C GLN A 88 5.31 -2.12 8.46
N MET A 89 4.26 -2.25 7.65
CA MET A 89 2.92 -1.80 7.95
C MET A 89 1.95 -2.95 7.66
N GLU A 90 1.04 -3.18 8.58
CA GLU A 90 -0.08 -4.10 8.42
C GLU A 90 -1.36 -3.28 8.34
N THR A 91 -2.29 -3.71 7.49
CA THR A 91 -3.54 -3.01 7.24
C THR A 91 -4.67 -4.03 7.31
N GLU A 92 -5.73 -3.71 8.04
CA GLU A 92 -6.97 -4.47 8.03
C GLU A 92 -8.10 -3.55 7.63
N ALA A 93 -8.90 -3.96 6.65
CA ALA A 93 -10.07 -3.22 6.20
C ALA A 93 -11.28 -4.15 6.10
N GLN A 94 -12.47 -3.59 6.29
CA GLN A 94 -13.73 -4.31 6.17
C GLN A 94 -14.80 -3.45 5.51
N ARG A 95 -15.59 -4.06 4.62
CA ARG A 95 -16.78 -3.44 4.05
C ARG A 95 -17.85 -3.36 5.14
N ILE A 96 -18.20 -2.15 5.53
CA ILE A 96 -19.19 -1.86 6.57
C ILE A 96 -20.60 -1.56 6.02
N GLY A 97 -20.77 -1.51 4.69
CA GLY A 97 -22.05 -1.24 4.04
C GLY A 97 -21.85 -0.53 2.70
N ASP A 98 -22.95 -0.06 2.14
CA ASP A 98 -22.91 0.87 1.00
C ASP A 98 -22.58 2.27 1.50
N CYS A 99 -21.79 2.99 0.70
CA CYS A 99 -21.93 4.42 0.59
C CYS A 99 -22.93 4.73 -0.55
#